data_AF-A0A819LW82-F1
#
_entry.id   AF-A0A819LW82-F1
#
_cell.length_a   1.000
_cell.length_b   1.000
_cell.length_c   1.000
_cell.angle_alpha   90.00
_cell.angle_beta   90.00
_cell.angle_gamma   90.00
#
_symmetry.space_group_name_H-M   'P 1'
#
loop_
_entity.id
_entity.type
_entity.pdbx_description
1 polymer ?
#
loop_
_entity_poly.entity_id
_entity_poly.type
_entity_poly.pdbx_seq_one_letter_code
_entity_poly.pdbx_strand_id
1 'polypeptide(L)'
;CGIKHRFHGRLAPDNDNTRENFPTFIIDNLQLSEGKWYYCVRLPVGGTIQIGWATNGFAPNKDHGVGDDKYSWSYDGSRAVFFYEEGYYNQFNNIRWKDNDICGCGIEIN
;
A
#
# COMPACT_ATOMS: atom_id res chain seq x y z
N CYS A 1 12.80 7.79 -6.88
CA CYS A 1 13.06 6.77 -5.85
C CYS A 1 14.56 6.48 -5.81
N GLY A 2 15.30 7.19 -4.97
CA GLY A 2 16.76 7.09 -4.88
C GLY A 2 17.12 6.57 -3.49
N ILE A 3 17.82 5.44 -3.46
CA ILE A 3 18.15 4.66 -2.26
C ILE A 3 18.85 5.57 -1.24
N LYS A 4 18.13 5.99 -0.21
CA LYS A 4 18.72 6.62 0.99
C LYS A 4 18.45 5.83 2.27
N HIS A 5 17.35 5.08 2.32
CA HIS A 5 16.99 4.25 3.47
C HIS A 5 16.35 2.94 3.00
N ARG A 6 16.83 1.81 3.53
CA ARG A 6 16.25 0.49 3.31
C ARG A 6 15.61 0.05 4.62
N PHE A 7 14.31 -0.18 4.59
CA PHE A 7 13.58 -0.71 5.73
C PHE A 7 13.36 -2.21 5.56
N HIS A 8 13.30 -2.92 6.66
CA HIS A 8 12.86 -4.31 6.68
C HIS A 8 11.34 -4.36 6.85
N GLY A 9 10.74 -5.42 6.33
CA GLY A 9 9.32 -5.65 6.46
C GLY A 9 9.02 -7.13 6.38
N ARG A 10 7.75 -7.46 6.54
CA ARG A 10 7.25 -8.83 6.60
C ARG A 10 5.95 -8.97 5.82
N LEU A 11 5.65 -10.22 5.48
CA LEU A 11 4.29 -10.59 5.08
C LEU A 11 3.39 -10.59 6.32
N ALA A 12 2.14 -10.20 6.14
CA ALA A 12 1.11 -10.19 7.16
C ALA A 12 -0.21 -10.71 6.56
N PRO A 13 -1.05 -11.40 7.34
CA PRO A 13 -0.89 -11.70 8.78
C PRO A 13 0.19 -12.75 9.09
N ASP A 14 0.44 -13.66 8.14
CA ASP A 14 1.41 -14.75 8.28
C ASP A 14 2.73 -14.43 7.55
N ASN A 15 3.80 -15.12 7.93
CA ASN A 15 5.12 -14.99 7.30
C ASN A 15 5.24 -15.75 5.96
N ASP A 16 4.12 -16.22 5.40
CA ASP A 16 4.04 -16.96 4.14
C ASP A 16 2.85 -16.45 3.32
N ASN A 17 2.98 -16.45 1.99
CA ASN A 17 1.95 -16.01 1.05
C ASN A 17 1.15 -17.16 0.44
N THR A 18 1.40 -18.42 0.82
CA THR A 18 0.78 -19.58 0.15
C THR A 18 -0.71 -19.77 0.41
N ARG A 19 -1.30 -19.06 1.39
CA ARG A 19 -2.70 -19.23 1.82
C ARG A 19 -3.53 -17.94 1.77
N GLU A 20 -2.92 -16.85 1.35
CA GLU A 20 -3.55 -15.53 1.36
C GLU A 20 -4.04 -15.18 -0.06
N ASN A 21 -5.29 -14.72 -0.20
CA ASN A 21 -5.80 -14.25 -1.48
C ASN A 21 -5.19 -12.89 -1.85
N PHE A 22 -4.85 -12.10 -0.84
CA PHE A 22 -4.26 -10.78 -0.99
C PHE A 22 -3.11 -10.56 0.02
N PRO A 23 -1.93 -11.16 -0.22
CA PRO A 23 -0.81 -11.07 0.70
C PRO A 23 -0.37 -9.61 0.88
N THR A 24 -0.28 -9.17 2.14
CA THR A 24 0.10 -7.80 2.47
C THR A 24 1.54 -7.75 2.98
N PHE A 25 2.34 -6.84 2.44
CA PHE A 25 3.69 -6.57 2.95
C PHE A 25 3.68 -5.28 3.78
N ILE A 26 4.19 -5.36 5.01
CA ILE A 26 4.24 -4.24 5.97
C ILE A 26 5.70 -3.94 6.32
N ILE A 27 6.04 -2.65 6.44
CA ILE A 27 7.33 -2.21 6.97
C ILE A 27 7.32 -2.31 8.50
N ASP A 28 8.27 -3.05 9.06
CA ASP A 28 8.36 -3.27 10.50
C ASP A 28 9.04 -2.10 11.21
N ASN A 29 8.61 -1.84 12.45
CA ASN A 29 9.21 -0.85 13.35
C ASN A 29 9.29 0.57 12.77
N LEU A 30 8.38 0.92 11.86
CA LEU A 30 8.24 2.26 11.31
C LEU A 30 6.90 2.86 11.71
N GLN A 31 6.96 3.90 12.53
CA GLN A 31 5.82 4.73 12.88
C GLN A 31 6.18 6.18 12.60
N LEU A 32 5.32 6.85 11.84
CA LEU A 32 5.46 8.27 11.51
C LEU A 32 4.46 9.06 12.37
N SER A 33 4.93 10.09 13.06
CA SER A 33 4.09 10.87 13.99
C SER A 33 3.77 12.29 13.52
N GLU A 34 4.64 12.88 12.69
CA GLU A 34 4.48 14.24 12.16
C GLU A 34 5.31 14.41 10.88
N GLY A 35 5.02 15.45 10.10
CA GLY A 35 5.83 15.89 8.96
C GLY A 35 5.41 15.29 7.62
N LYS A 36 6.31 15.42 6.64
CA LYS A 36 6.08 15.03 5.23
C LYS A 36 6.95 13.83 4.87
N TRP A 37 6.31 12.76 4.41
CA TRP A 37 6.97 11.50 4.12
C TRP A 37 6.62 11.00 2.74
N TYR A 38 7.54 10.24 2.15
CA TYR A 38 7.40 9.73 0.81
C TYR A 38 8.20 8.44 0.63
N TYR A 39 7.59 7.45 -0.02
CA TYR A 39 8.29 6.26 -0.50
C TYR A 39 7.89 5.97 -1.96
N CYS A 40 8.62 5.08 -2.62
CA CYS A 40 8.16 4.54 -3.90
C CYS A 40 8.36 3.04 -3.97
N VAL A 41 7.54 2.41 -4.79
CA VAL A 41 7.58 0.98 -5.10
C VAL A 41 7.78 0.85 -6.60
N ARG A 42 8.76 0.05 -7.02
CA ARG A 42 8.84 -0.41 -8.41
C ARG A 42 7.87 -1.57 -8.57
N LEU A 43 6.98 -1.47 -9.55
CA LEU A 43 5.98 -2.47 -9.87
C LEU A 43 6.55 -3.38 -10.96
N PRO A 44 6.90 -4.65 -10.68
CA PRO A 44 7.39 -5.55 -11.72
C PRO A 44 6.33 -5.82 -12.79
N VAL A 45 5.06 -5.75 -12.40
CA VAL A 45 3.88 -5.99 -13.23
C VAL A 45 2.84 -4.89 -13.00
N GLY A 46 2.09 -4.54 -14.03
CA GLY A 46 0.93 -3.65 -13.98
C GLY A 46 -0.35 -4.33 -13.49
N GLY A 47 -0.23 -5.41 -12.73
CA GLY A 47 -1.34 -6.22 -12.22
C GLY A 47 -2.02 -5.61 -10.99
N THR A 48 -2.94 -6.37 -10.40
CA THR A 48 -3.70 -5.98 -9.20
C THR A 48 -2.79 -5.97 -7.97
N ILE A 49 -2.51 -4.78 -7.47
CA ILE A 49 -1.69 -4.48 -6.30
C ILE A 49 -2.38 -3.31 -5.60
N GLN A 50 -2.30 -3.22 -4.27
CA GLN A 50 -2.72 -2.03 -3.51
C GLN A 50 -1.51 -1.47 -2.76
N ILE A 51 -1.28 -0.16 -2.89
CA ILE A 51 -0.17 0.55 -2.24
C ILE A 51 -0.74 1.72 -1.44
N GLY A 52 -0.30 1.90 -0.20
CA GLY A 52 -0.72 3.05 0.58
C GLY A 52 -0.19 3.10 2.01
N TRP A 53 -0.99 3.66 2.91
CA TRP A 53 -0.59 3.95 4.29
C TRP A 53 -1.58 3.31 5.26
N ALA A 54 -1.09 3.01 6.46
CA ALA A 54 -1.86 2.38 7.52
C ALA A 54 -1.53 3.02 8.87
N THR A 55 -2.50 3.00 9.78
CA THR A 55 -2.38 3.39 11.19
C THR A 55 -2.25 2.16 12.09
N ASN A 56 -1.99 2.36 13.38
CA ASN A 56 -1.76 1.26 14.34
C ASN A 56 -2.94 0.28 14.51
N GLY A 57 -4.14 0.61 14.04
CA GLY A 57 -5.28 -0.30 14.08
C GLY A 57 -5.38 -1.27 12.89
N PHE A 58 -4.53 -1.09 11.86
CA PHE A 58 -4.53 -1.92 10.67
C PHE A 58 -4.14 -3.36 10.98
N ALA A 59 -4.99 -4.29 10.53
CA ALA A 59 -4.79 -5.72 10.74
C ALA A 59 -5.21 -6.48 9.46
N PRO A 60 -4.28 -6.71 8.51
CA PRO A 60 -4.61 -7.44 7.30
C PRO A 60 -4.91 -8.90 7.63
N ASN A 61 -5.69 -9.52 6.75
CA ASN A 61 -5.99 -10.95 6.81
C ASN A 61 -6.06 -11.53 5.39
N LYS A 62 -6.38 -12.82 5.29
CA LYS A 62 -6.45 -13.55 4.01
C LYS A 62 -7.26 -12.92 2.91
N ASP A 63 -8.29 -12.15 3.24
CA ASP A 63 -9.22 -11.56 2.29
C ASP A 63 -9.17 -10.02 2.27
N HIS A 64 -8.48 -9.38 3.22
CA HIS A 64 -8.47 -7.93 3.39
C HIS A 64 -7.05 -7.39 3.54
N GLY A 65 -6.66 -6.49 2.63
CA GLY A 65 -5.38 -5.82 2.60
C GLY A 65 -5.46 -4.35 2.97
N VAL A 66 -4.43 -3.60 2.56
CA VAL A 66 -4.36 -2.15 2.76
C VAL A 66 -5.46 -1.43 1.97
N GLY A 67 -6.22 -0.57 2.64
CA GLY A 67 -7.34 0.19 2.08
C GLY A 67 -8.71 -0.46 2.26
N ASP A 68 -8.78 -1.72 2.71
CA ASP A 68 -10.05 -2.45 2.91
C ASP A 68 -10.62 -2.26 4.34
N ASP A 69 -10.01 -1.40 5.15
CA ASP A 69 -10.46 -1.10 6.51
C ASP A 69 -10.41 0.41 6.82
N LYS A 70 -10.91 0.79 8.01
CA LYS A 70 -10.91 2.18 8.49
C LYS A 70 -9.55 2.68 8.97
N TYR A 71 -8.55 1.81 9.01
CA TYR A 71 -7.22 2.11 9.53
C TYR A 71 -6.19 2.29 8.43
N SER A 72 -6.58 2.15 7.17
CA SER A 72 -5.67 2.19 6.03
C SER A 72 -6.31 2.78 4.78
N TRP A 73 -5.46 3.29 3.89
CA TRP A 73 -5.84 3.85 2.60
C TRP A 73 -4.93 3.27 1.54
N SER A 74 -5.45 2.97 0.35
CA SER A 74 -4.63 2.46 -0.74
C SER A 74 -5.07 2.93 -2.11
N TYR A 75 -4.16 2.80 -3.08
CA TYR A 75 -4.46 2.93 -4.49
C TYR A 75 -4.12 1.64 -5.23
N ASP A 76 -5.05 1.18 -6.06
CA ASP A 76 -4.82 0.14 -7.06
C ASP A 76 -4.81 0.78 -8.45
N GLY A 77 -3.62 0.89 -9.04
CA GLY A 77 -3.43 1.46 -10.37
C GLY A 77 -3.81 0.51 -11.52
N SER A 78 -4.07 -0.77 -11.27
CA SER A 78 -4.62 -1.64 -12.33
C SER A 78 -6.10 -1.34 -12.52
N ARG A 79 -6.80 -1.01 -11.43
CA ARG A 79 -8.23 -0.65 -11.40
C ARG A 79 -8.46 0.86 -11.54
N ALA A 80 -7.43 1.67 -11.27
CA ALA A 80 -7.49 3.11 -11.09
C ALA A 80 -8.49 3.55 -10.00
N VAL A 81 -8.39 2.88 -8.85
CA VAL A 81 -9.31 3.06 -7.73
C VAL A 81 -8.52 3.33 -6.45
N PHE A 82 -8.95 4.34 -5.70
CA PHE A 82 -8.55 4.59 -4.33
C PHE A 82 -9.52 3.88 -3.37
N PHE A 83 -8.97 3.15 -2.39
CA PHE A 83 -9.69 2.34 -1.42
C PHE A 83 -9.55 2.96 -0.02
N TYR A 84 -10.67 3.01 0.69
CA TYR A 84 -10.76 3.36 2.10
C TYR A 84 -12.05 2.77 2.67
N GLU A 85 -11.96 1.99 3.74
CA GLU A 85 -13.09 1.22 4.28
C GLU A 85 -13.75 0.35 3.18
N GLU A 86 -15.07 0.43 3.03
CA GLU A 86 -15.82 -0.24 1.95
C GLU A 86 -15.97 0.66 0.70
N GLY A 87 -15.27 1.80 0.68
CA GLY A 87 -15.37 2.83 -0.34
C GLY A 87 -14.39 2.62 -1.51
N TYR A 88 -14.89 2.87 -2.72
CA TYR A 88 -14.11 2.82 -3.97
C TYR A 88 -14.25 4.15 -4.70
N TYR A 89 -13.15 4.87 -4.87
CA TYR A 89 -13.16 6.20 -5.43
C TYR A 89 -12.29 6.27 -6.68
N ASN A 90 -12.88 6.75 -7.78
CA ASN A 90 -12.08 7.12 -8.94
C ASN A 90 -11.28 8.38 -8.61
N GLN A 91 -9.98 8.22 -8.44
CA GLN A 91 -9.05 9.27 -8.09
C GLN A 91 -7.91 9.30 -9.10
N PHE A 92 -7.14 10.39 -9.08
CA PHE A 92 -5.94 10.54 -9.92
C PHE A 92 -6.23 10.39 -11.42
N ASN A 93 -7.38 10.89 -11.89
CA ASN A 93 -7.71 11.00 -13.32
C ASN A 93 -7.59 9.68 -14.11
N ASN A 94 -8.00 8.55 -13.53
CA ASN A 94 -7.91 7.23 -14.15
C ASN A 94 -6.48 6.80 -14.54
N ILE A 95 -5.44 7.32 -13.85
CA ILE A 95 -4.06 6.94 -14.14
C ILE A 95 -3.86 5.45 -13.83
N ARG A 96 -3.57 4.67 -14.87
CA ARG A 96 -3.26 3.24 -14.72
C ARG A 96 -1.77 3.00 -14.80
N TRP A 97 -1.27 2.12 -13.93
CA TRP A 97 0.12 1.69 -14.00
C TRP A 97 0.34 0.64 -15.09
N LYS A 98 1.60 0.49 -15.47
CA LYS A 98 2.12 -0.50 -16.41
C LYS A 98 3.26 -1.27 -15.78
N ASP A 99 3.67 -2.36 -16.43
CA ASP A 99 4.86 -3.10 -16.05
C ASP A 99 6.07 -2.18 -15.94
N ASN A 100 6.82 -2.31 -14.85
CA ASN A 100 8.00 -1.54 -14.50
C ASN A 100 7.78 -0.06 -14.12
N ASP A 101 6.52 0.38 -13.97
CA ASP A 101 6.24 1.70 -13.41
C ASP A 101 6.75 1.84 -11.97
N ILE A 102 6.97 3.09 -11.56
CA ILE A 102 7.32 3.44 -10.18
C ILE A 102 6.13 4.19 -9.57
N CYS A 103 5.45 3.57 -8.61
CA CYS A 103 4.41 4.21 -7.82
C CYS A 103 5.05 4.99 -6.68
N GLY A 104 4.82 6.31 -6.64
CA GLY A 104 5.20 7.16 -5.52
C GLY A 104 4.03 7.37 -4.56
N CYS A 105 4.26 7.23 -3.26
CA CYS A 105 3.25 7.41 -2.25
C CYS A 105 3.73 8.40 -1.19
N GLY A 106 3.03 9.53 -1.06
CA GLY A 106 3.34 10.61 -0.13
C GLY A 106 2.26 10.78 0.92
N ILE A 107 2.63 11.23 2.11
CA ILE A 107 1.72 11.61 3.19
C ILE A 107 2.24 12.85 3.92
N GLU A 108 1.32 13.70 4.37
CA GLU A 108 1.57 14.79 5.30
C GLU A 108 0.78 14.50 6.57
N ILE A 109 1.48 14.51 7.71
CA ILE A 109 0.94 14.27 9.04
C ILE A 109 1.12 15.58 9.82
N ASN A 110 0.01 16.16 10.27
CA ASN A 110 -0.02 17.40 11.06
C ASN A 110 0.06 17.12 12.55
#